data_AF-A0A1H4ZBR0-F1
#
_entry.id   AF-A0A1H4ZBR0-F1
#
_cell.length_a   1.000
_cell.length_b   1.000
_cell.length_c   1.000
_cell.angle_alpha   90.00
_cell.angle_beta   90.00
_cell.angle_gamma   90.00
#
_symmetry.space_group_name_H-M   'P 1'
#
loop_
_entity.id
_entity.type
_entity.pdbx_description
1 polymer ?
#
loop_
_entity_poly.entity_id
_entity_poly.type
_entity_poly.pdbx_seq_one_letter_code
_entity_poly.pdbx_strand_id
1 'polypeptide(L)'
;MLGYFLSSATGLMSRKPLKEQKVIASQVMCKVEDRHDHILRLLRPFLFANGDGLFDGLSGIPAFDDHLVISHLVMPAVDLVADYDILVALIRRYPDVHADNAAVLDSAQRAVFSAIKSTKKAARSVNSGRLLGDGHED
;
A
#
# COMPACT_ATOMS: atom_id res chain seq x y z
N MET A 1 -4.37 -8.10 7.16
CA MET A 1 -3.27 -7.11 7.31
C MET A 1 -3.57 -5.83 6.52
N LEU A 2 -4.00 -5.96 5.26
CA LEU A 2 -4.51 -4.89 4.38
C LEU A 2 -5.60 -4.00 5.04
N GLY A 3 -6.63 -4.60 5.64
CA GLY A 3 -7.70 -3.84 6.30
C GLY A 3 -7.25 -2.94 7.46
N TYR A 4 -6.20 -3.32 8.21
CA TYR A 4 -5.65 -2.51 9.31
C TYR A 4 -4.75 -1.37 8.80
N PHE A 5 -4.10 -1.56 7.65
CA PHE A 5 -3.30 -0.54 6.97
C PHE A 5 -4.18 0.53 6.33
N LEU A 6 -5.21 0.10 5.61
CA LEU A 6 -6.13 1.00 4.93
C LEU A 6 -7.06 1.73 5.90
N SER A 7 -7.54 1.10 6.98
CA SER A 7 -8.27 1.79 8.07
C SER A 7 -7.46 2.95 8.68
N SER A 8 -6.13 2.81 8.78
CA SER A 8 -5.25 3.89 9.26
C SER A 8 -5.08 5.00 8.22
N ALA A 9 -5.14 4.67 6.92
CA ALA A 9 -5.00 5.60 5.80
C ALA A 9 -6.32 6.34 5.46
N THR A 10 -7.48 5.70 5.63
CA THR A 10 -8.81 6.31 5.46
C THR A 10 -9.20 7.19 6.65
N GLY A 11 -8.79 6.81 7.87
CA GLY A 11 -8.91 7.69 9.04
C GLY A 11 -8.10 8.99 8.91
N LEU A 12 -7.05 8.97 8.09
CA LEU A 12 -6.14 10.08 7.80
C LEU A 12 -6.77 11.17 6.91
N MET A 13 -7.69 10.78 6.02
CA MET A 13 -8.23 11.64 4.95
C MET A 13 -9.68 12.07 5.22
N SER A 14 -10.51 11.23 5.84
CA SER A 14 -11.97 11.43 5.87
C SER A 14 -12.47 12.62 6.72
N ARG A 15 -11.62 13.24 7.56
CA ARG A 15 -12.06 14.27 8.53
C ARG A 15 -11.32 15.61 8.45
N LYS A 16 -10.47 15.81 7.44
CA LYS A 16 -9.64 17.03 7.31
C LYS A 16 -9.98 17.81 6.04
N PRO A 17 -9.76 19.13 5.98
CA PRO A 17 -9.92 19.91 4.75
C PRO A 17 -9.04 19.35 3.61
N LEU A 18 -9.54 19.40 2.36
CA LEU A 18 -8.87 18.83 1.19
C LEU A 18 -7.42 19.32 0.99
N LYS A 19 -7.12 20.57 1.38
CA LYS A 19 -5.78 21.16 1.30
C LYS A 19 -4.78 20.45 2.22
N GLU A 20 -5.19 20.14 3.45
CA GLU A 20 -4.36 19.39 4.41
C GLU A 20 -4.19 17.95 3.95
N GLN A 21 -5.25 17.32 3.44
CA GLN A 21 -5.19 15.96 2.87
C GLN A 21 -4.12 15.86 1.77
N LYS A 22 -4.06 16.86 0.86
CA LYS A 22 -3.08 16.89 -0.24
C LYS A 22 -1.63 17.03 0.24
N VAL A 23 -1.38 17.87 1.25
CA VAL A 23 -0.02 18.05 1.83
C VAL A 23 0.45 16.76 2.50
N ILE A 24 -0.44 16.10 3.22
CA ILE A 24 -0.15 14.82 3.88
C ILE A 24 0.09 13.73 2.82
N ALA A 25 -0.77 13.68 1.80
CA ALA A 25 -0.63 12.75 0.69
C ALA A 25 0.74 12.91 0.00
N SER A 26 1.18 14.14 -0.30
CA SER A 26 2.46 14.33 -1.02
C SER A 26 3.67 13.85 -0.20
N GLN A 27 3.66 14.00 1.13
CA GLN A 27 4.78 13.58 1.98
C GLN A 27 4.85 12.06 2.21
N VAL A 28 3.69 11.40 2.15
CA VAL A 28 3.57 9.96 2.44
C VAL A 28 3.59 9.15 1.16
N MET A 29 2.85 9.58 0.13
CA MET A 29 2.63 8.80 -1.07
C MET A 29 3.87 8.68 -1.95
N CYS A 30 4.74 9.70 -2.04
CA CYS A 30 6.04 9.52 -2.73
C CYS A 30 6.82 8.30 -2.20
N LYS A 31 6.84 8.09 -0.88
CA LYS A 31 7.54 6.95 -0.27
C LYS A 31 6.82 5.63 -0.51
N VAL A 32 5.50 5.67 -0.66
CA VAL A 32 4.69 4.48 -0.98
C VAL A 32 4.90 4.10 -2.44
N GLU A 33 4.89 5.08 -3.34
CA GLU A 33 5.19 4.94 -4.77
C GLU A 33 6.58 4.36 -4.99
N ASP A 34 7.62 4.85 -4.31
CA ASP A 34 8.97 4.27 -4.38
C ASP A 34 9.01 2.77 -3.99
N ARG A 35 8.13 2.35 -3.07
CA ARG A 35 8.02 0.95 -2.63
C ARG A 35 7.17 0.14 -3.59
N HIS A 36 6.17 0.76 -4.20
CA HIS A 36 5.34 0.16 -5.22
C HIS A 36 6.14 -0.13 -6.48
N ASP A 37 6.96 0.82 -6.93
CA ASP A 37 7.93 0.64 -8.02
C ASP A 37 8.86 -0.55 -7.80
N HIS A 38 9.27 -0.77 -6.55
CA HIS A 38 10.07 -1.95 -6.20
C HIS A 38 9.29 -3.25 -6.40
N ILE A 39 8.04 -3.32 -5.94
CA ILE A 39 7.17 -4.49 -6.18
C ILE A 39 6.93 -4.70 -7.69
N LEU A 40 6.67 -3.63 -8.45
CA LEU A 40 6.50 -3.72 -9.90
C LEU A 40 7.74 -4.28 -10.60
N ARG A 41 8.95 -3.93 -10.15
CA ARG A 41 10.20 -4.54 -10.66
C ARG A 41 10.29 -6.03 -10.36
N LEU A 42 9.84 -6.46 -9.18
CA LEU A 42 9.80 -7.89 -8.82
C LEU A 42 8.73 -8.64 -9.62
N LEU A 43 7.67 -7.97 -10.05
CA LEU A 43 6.62 -8.53 -10.91
C LEU A 43 7.03 -8.63 -12.39
N ARG A 44 7.98 -7.83 -12.86
CA ARG A 44 8.40 -7.80 -14.28
C ARG A 44 8.69 -9.17 -14.91
N PRO A 45 9.35 -10.13 -14.23
CA PRO A 45 9.61 -11.46 -14.79
C PRO A 45 8.34 -12.23 -15.16
N PHE A 46 7.19 -11.87 -14.59
CA PHE A 46 5.90 -12.50 -14.84
C PHE A 46 5.06 -11.78 -15.91
N LEU A 47 5.57 -10.75 -16.59
CA LEU A 47 4.80 -9.96 -17.57
C LEU A 47 4.15 -10.78 -18.70
N PHE A 48 4.74 -11.93 -19.03
CA PHE A 48 4.24 -12.85 -20.06
C PHE A 48 3.72 -14.17 -19.48
N ALA A 49 3.65 -14.29 -18.15
CA ALA A 49 3.09 -15.46 -17.50
C ALA A 49 1.56 -15.47 -17.68
N ASN A 50 0.99 -16.66 -17.88
CA ASN A 50 -0.47 -16.75 -17.97
C ASN A 50 -1.08 -16.51 -16.56
N GLY A 51 -1.89 -15.46 -16.44
CA GLY A 51 -2.56 -15.07 -15.20
C GLY A 51 -3.86 -15.81 -14.91
N ASP A 52 -4.34 -16.64 -15.85
CA ASP A 52 -5.64 -17.31 -15.73
C ASP A 52 -5.71 -18.22 -14.49
N GLY A 53 -6.71 -17.97 -13.65
CA GLY A 53 -6.97 -18.76 -12.45
C GLY A 53 -5.95 -18.57 -11.33
N LEU A 54 -5.24 -17.44 -11.27
CA LEU A 54 -4.26 -17.15 -10.20
C LEU A 54 -4.88 -17.24 -8.80
N PHE A 55 -6.17 -16.93 -8.69
CA PHE A 55 -6.94 -16.90 -7.46
C PHE A 55 -8.11 -17.89 -7.46
N ASP A 56 -8.09 -18.90 -8.34
CA ASP A 56 -9.19 -19.88 -8.41
C ASP A 56 -9.38 -20.63 -7.09
N GLY A 57 -10.64 -20.76 -6.67
CA GLY A 57 -11.00 -21.37 -5.38
C GLY A 57 -10.72 -20.49 -4.17
N LEU A 58 -10.17 -19.28 -4.34
CA LEU A 58 -10.08 -18.28 -3.29
C LEU A 58 -11.32 -17.38 -3.30
N SER A 59 -11.96 -17.25 -2.14
CA SER A 59 -12.99 -16.23 -1.95
C SER A 59 -12.30 -14.90 -1.68
N GLY A 60 -12.61 -13.90 -2.51
CA GLY A 60 -12.20 -12.53 -2.24
C GLY A 60 -12.79 -12.08 -0.91
N ILE A 61 -11.94 -11.78 0.06
CA ILE A 61 -12.38 -11.17 1.31
C ILE A 61 -12.32 -9.66 1.10
N PRO A 62 -13.45 -8.94 1.14
CA PRO A 62 -13.45 -7.49 1.05
C PRO A 62 -12.47 -6.91 2.07
N ALA A 63 -11.56 -6.07 1.59
CA ALA A 63 -10.58 -5.44 2.46
C ALA A 63 -11.20 -4.37 3.38
N PHE A 64 -12.44 -3.97 3.08
CA PHE A 64 -13.21 -2.91 3.73
C PHE A 64 -14.71 -3.25 3.72
N ASP A 65 -15.44 -2.54 4.58
CA ASP A 65 -16.89 -2.47 4.57
C ASP A 65 -17.35 -1.65 3.35
N ASP A 66 -18.43 -2.04 2.69
CA ASP A 66 -18.92 -1.44 1.43
C ASP A 66 -19.29 0.04 1.58
N HIS A 67 -19.45 0.50 2.83
CA HIS A 67 -19.78 1.87 3.18
C HIS A 67 -18.55 2.78 3.37
N LEU A 68 -17.34 2.27 3.25
CA LEU A 68 -16.12 3.03 3.49
C LEU A 68 -15.71 3.85 2.24
N VAL A 69 -15.85 5.18 2.31
CA VAL A 69 -15.35 6.07 1.25
C VAL A 69 -13.84 6.20 1.34
N ILE A 70 -13.13 5.64 0.36
CA ILE A 70 -11.67 5.69 0.26
C ILE A 70 -11.26 6.92 -0.56
N SER A 71 -10.37 7.74 0.00
CA SER A 71 -9.79 8.86 -0.75
C SER A 71 -8.90 8.34 -1.88
N HIS A 72 -9.02 8.88 -3.09
CA HIS A 72 -8.12 8.58 -4.20
C HIS A 72 -6.64 8.81 -3.84
N LEU A 73 -6.37 9.68 -2.87
CA LEU A 73 -5.03 9.99 -2.37
C LEU A 73 -4.37 8.82 -1.61
N VAL A 74 -5.09 7.74 -1.31
CA VAL A 74 -4.50 6.52 -0.72
C VAL A 74 -4.43 5.34 -1.70
N MET A 75 -4.80 5.54 -2.97
CA MET A 75 -4.74 4.49 -3.99
C MET A 75 -3.35 3.86 -4.15
N PRO A 76 -2.23 4.62 -4.15
CA PRO A 76 -0.90 3.99 -4.24
C PRO A 76 -0.61 2.99 -3.12
N ALA A 77 -1.20 3.20 -1.94
CA ALA A 77 -1.08 2.28 -0.81
C ALA A 77 -1.95 1.02 -1.01
N VAL A 78 -3.11 1.15 -1.66
CA VAL A 78 -3.94 0.00 -2.04
C VAL A 78 -3.22 -0.83 -3.10
N ASP A 79 -2.74 -0.16 -4.16
CA ASP A 79 -2.06 -0.79 -5.29
C ASP A 79 -0.81 -1.55 -4.84
N LEU A 80 0.02 -0.94 -3.97
CA LEU A 80 1.20 -1.59 -3.39
C LEU A 80 0.89 -2.96 -2.76
N VAL A 81 -0.22 -3.07 -2.01
CA VAL A 81 -0.53 -4.32 -1.32
C VAL A 81 -1.23 -5.31 -2.24
N ALA A 82 -2.09 -4.84 -3.15
CA ALA A 82 -2.69 -5.69 -4.16
C ALA A 82 -1.60 -6.34 -5.04
N ASP A 83 -0.62 -5.57 -5.49
CA ASP A 83 0.49 -6.07 -6.30
C ASP A 83 1.43 -6.99 -5.52
N TYR A 84 1.57 -6.77 -4.21
CA TYR A 84 2.27 -7.72 -3.35
C TYR A 84 1.54 -9.08 -3.28
N ASP A 85 0.21 -9.08 -3.12
CA ASP A 85 -0.58 -10.31 -3.08
C ASP A 85 -0.51 -11.05 -4.44
N ILE A 86 -0.51 -10.31 -5.56
CA ILE A 86 -0.28 -10.84 -6.91
C ILE A 86 1.12 -11.48 -7.00
N LEU A 87 2.17 -10.80 -6.51
CA LEU A 87 3.53 -11.33 -6.51
C LEU A 87 3.63 -12.65 -5.73
N VAL A 88 3.01 -12.73 -4.54
CA VAL A 88 2.97 -13.95 -3.73
C VAL A 88 2.28 -15.09 -4.49
N ALA A 89 1.15 -14.81 -5.13
CA ALA A 89 0.40 -15.81 -5.89
C ALA A 89 1.19 -16.30 -7.13
N LEU A 90 1.85 -15.38 -7.85
CA LEU A 90 2.69 -15.71 -9.01
C LEU A 90 3.92 -16.54 -8.64
N ILE A 91 4.62 -16.20 -7.55
CA ILE A 91 5.77 -16.97 -7.06
C ILE A 91 5.35 -18.40 -6.68
N ARG A 92 4.17 -18.57 -6.07
CA ARG A 92 3.64 -19.91 -5.75
C ARG A 92 3.32 -20.72 -6.99
N ARG A 93 2.79 -20.08 -8.04
CA ARG A 93 2.39 -20.75 -9.28
C ARG A 93 3.57 -21.05 -10.20
N TYR A 94 4.58 -20.17 -10.21
CA TYR A 94 5.75 -20.26 -11.07
C TYR A 94 7.03 -20.18 -10.21
N PRO A 95 7.35 -21.25 -9.45
CA PRO A 95 8.44 -21.22 -8.48
C PRO A 95 9.83 -21.10 -9.13
N ASP A 96 9.98 -21.40 -10.41
CA ASP A 96 11.29 -21.42 -11.08
C ASP A 96 11.69 -20.07 -11.69
N VAL A 97 10.84 -19.03 -11.58
CA VAL A 97 11.08 -17.72 -12.21
C VAL A 97 12.21 -16.95 -11.54
N HIS A 98 12.36 -17.07 -10.23
CA HIS A 98 13.47 -16.49 -9.49
C HIS A 98 14.39 -17.57 -8.93
N ALA A 99 15.69 -17.27 -8.88
CA ALA A 99 16.67 -18.16 -8.25
C ALA A 99 16.45 -18.32 -6.73
N ASP A 100 15.91 -17.29 -6.06
CA ASP A 100 15.61 -17.32 -4.63
C ASP A 100 14.28 -16.60 -4.33
N ASN A 101 13.19 -17.37 -4.34
CA ASN A 101 11.86 -16.87 -4.02
C ASN A 101 11.74 -16.36 -2.58
N ALA A 102 12.47 -16.93 -1.64
CA ALA A 102 12.39 -16.53 -0.23
C ALA A 102 12.99 -15.13 -0.03
N ALA A 103 14.13 -14.85 -0.66
CA ALA A 103 14.73 -13.52 -0.65
C ALA A 103 13.85 -12.46 -1.35
N VAL A 104 13.21 -12.83 -2.46
CA VAL A 104 12.26 -11.95 -3.16
C VAL A 104 11.07 -11.60 -2.27
N LEU A 105 10.46 -12.61 -1.64
CA LEU A 105 9.32 -12.41 -0.74
C LEU A 105 9.69 -11.61 0.52
N ASP A 106 10.85 -11.86 1.13
CA ASP A 106 11.31 -11.06 2.29
C ASP A 106 11.54 -9.60 1.90
N SER A 107 12.17 -9.35 0.75
CA SER A 107 12.37 -8.00 0.21
C SER A 107 11.04 -7.27 -0.03
N ALA A 108 10.10 -7.94 -0.68
CA ALA A 108 8.76 -7.42 -0.96
C ALA A 108 7.98 -7.15 0.33
N GLN A 109 7.99 -8.09 1.28
CA GLN A 109 7.34 -7.96 2.58
C GLN A 109 7.90 -6.76 3.36
N ARG A 110 9.23 -6.56 3.38
CA ARG A 110 9.86 -5.39 4.01
C ARG A 110 9.41 -4.08 3.37
N ALA A 111 9.28 -4.02 2.05
CA ALA A 111 8.80 -2.84 1.34
C ALA A 111 7.37 -2.47 1.77
N VAL A 112 6.46 -3.45 1.80
CA VAL A 112 5.08 -3.28 2.26
C VAL A 112 5.02 -2.85 3.72
N PHE A 113 5.71 -3.55 4.63
CA PHE A 113 5.71 -3.18 6.06
C PHE A 113 6.29 -1.78 6.32
N SER A 114 7.31 -1.38 5.56
CA SER A 114 7.90 -0.04 5.67
C SER A 114 6.89 1.04 5.25
N ALA A 115 6.15 0.81 4.16
CA ALA A 115 5.05 1.68 3.74
C ALA A 115 3.95 1.75 4.81
N ILE A 116 3.53 0.58 5.36
CA ILE A 116 2.55 0.51 6.46
C ILE A 116 2.96 1.34 7.67
N LYS A 117 4.21 1.18 8.12
CA LYS A 117 4.73 1.94 9.26
C LYS A 117 4.79 3.44 8.97
N SER A 118 5.18 3.83 7.77
CA SER A 118 5.28 5.23 7.35
C SER A 118 3.91 5.91 7.33
N THR A 119 2.89 5.27 6.76
CA THR A 119 1.51 5.78 6.75
C THR A 119 0.92 5.87 8.15
N LYS A 120 1.15 4.86 9.01
CA LYS A 120 0.73 4.92 10.43
C LYS A 120 1.41 6.05 11.20
N LYS A 121 2.70 6.30 10.97
CA LYS A 121 3.44 7.40 11.59
C LYS A 121 2.86 8.75 11.14
N ALA A 122 2.63 8.91 9.84
CA ALA A 122 2.01 10.12 9.30
C ALA A 122 0.61 10.35 9.87
N ALA A 123 -0.21 9.30 10.01
CA ALA A 123 -1.52 9.39 10.65
C ALA A 123 -1.44 9.95 12.08
N ARG A 124 -0.49 9.44 12.87
CA ARG A 124 -0.26 9.91 14.24
C ARG A 124 0.24 11.36 14.26
N SER A 125 1.16 11.73 13.37
CA SER A 125 1.68 13.10 13.28
C SER A 125 0.62 14.12 12.84
N VAL A 126 -0.33 13.73 11.99
CA VAL A 126 -1.47 14.57 11.60
C VAL A 126 -2.46 14.72 12.75
N ASN A 127 -2.81 13.63 13.41
CA ASN A 127 -3.72 13.65 14.55
C ASN A 127 -3.17 14.40 15.77
N SER A 128 -1.85 14.58 15.84
CA SER A 128 -1.17 15.36 16.90
C SER A 128 -0.87 16.80 16.51
N GLY A 129 -1.32 17.30 15.35
CA GLY A 129 -1.07 18.67 14.85
C GLY A 129 0.37 18.93 14.37
N ARG A 130 1.30 18.05 14.73
CA ARG A 130 2.74 18.17 14.48
C ARG A 130 3.16 18.23 13.01
N LEU A 131 2.30 17.77 12.10
CA LEU A 131 2.60 17.69 10.67
C LEU A 131 2.14 18.94 9.89
N LEU A 132 1.24 19.75 10.46
CA LEU A 132 0.69 20.93 9.81
C LEU A 132 1.45 22.22 10.15
N GLY A 133 2.31 22.19 11.17
CA GLY A 133 2.92 23.40 11.74
C GLY A 133 1.86 24.28 12.39
N ASP A 134 2.20 24.92 13.50
CA ASP A 134 1.34 25.97 14.03
C ASP A 134 1.31 27.12 13.02
N GLY A 135 0.29 27.14 12.17
CA GLY A 135 -0.10 28.28 11.36
C GLY A 135 -0.84 29.33 12.20
N HIS A 136 -0.36 29.59 13.42
CA HIS A 136 -0.68 30.78 14.20
C HIS A 136 0.63 31.54 14.43
N GLU A 137 1.10 32.17 13.37
CA GLU A 137 1.82 33.44 13.48
C GLU A 137 0.84 34.52 12.98
N ASP A 138 0.37 35.30 13.95
CA ASP A 138 -0.30 36.62 13.93
C ASP A 138 -1.51 36.89 13.04
#